data_AF-A0A9P6GKW9-F1
#
_entry.id   AF-A0A9P6GKW9-F1
#
_cell.length_a   1.000
_cell.length_b   1.000
_cell.length_c   1.000
_cell.angle_alpha   90.00
_cell.angle_beta   90.00
_cell.angle_gamma   90.00
#
_symmetry.space_group_name_H-M   'P 1'
#
loop_
_entity.id
_entity.type
_entity.pdbx_description
1 polymer ?
#
loop_
_entity_poly.entity_id
_entity_poly.type
_entity_poly.pdbx_seq_one_letter_code
_entity_poly.pdbx_strand_id
1 'polypeptide(L)'
;MQLLLNKASALPALLERYDDMIDLEVLSNTVAVEQLRKDYLNILKSFQEWELMLQSEVPCPVFWSKSDPSNASSSHADALWFPNIMTANSLTHCWAFRIIAKIHLRRLNAVVSATKKDGQRVSLRTLSLPTRESSVAALADMICDSMPYLMQPDMKLYGPGSAYFPLPTAIRFFQSDPGYYTSQLSRCQQILDRLSSMGFHFRT
;
A
#
# COMPACT_ATOMS: atom_id res chain seq x y z
N MET A 1 5.82 15.12 2.21
CA MET A 1 6.66 13.98 2.66
C MET A 1 6.96 13.98 4.17
N GLN A 2 7.56 15.01 4.77
CA GLN A 2 7.95 14.97 6.20
C GLN A 2 6.77 14.66 7.16
N LEU A 3 5.63 15.33 6.98
CA LEU A 3 4.43 15.06 7.79
C LEU A 3 3.92 13.62 7.66
N LEU A 4 4.05 13.01 6.47
CA LEU A 4 3.71 11.61 6.26
C LEU A 4 4.67 10.69 7.02
N LEU A 5 5.98 10.96 6.93
CA LEU A 5 6.99 10.17 7.63
C LEU A 5 6.83 10.26 9.16
N ASN A 6 6.44 11.42 9.69
CA ASN A 6 6.12 11.58 11.10
C ASN A 6 4.93 10.73 11.53
N LYS A 7 3.96 10.48 10.64
CA LYS A 7 2.85 9.55 10.92
C LYS A 7 3.29 8.09 10.77
N ALA A 8 4.13 7.80 9.79
CA ALA A 8 4.64 6.46 9.52
C ALA A 8 5.68 5.98 10.55
N SER A 9 6.28 6.87 11.34
CA SER A 9 7.28 6.52 12.36
C SER A 9 6.77 5.59 13.46
N ALA A 10 5.45 5.56 13.68
CA ALA A 10 4.83 4.62 14.61
C ALA A 10 4.72 3.19 14.04
N LEU A 11 4.77 3.03 12.70
CA LEU A 11 4.53 1.75 12.04
C LEU A 11 5.55 0.67 12.43
N PRO A 12 6.89 0.92 12.46
CA PRO A 12 7.86 -0.10 12.86
C PRO A 12 7.57 -0.73 14.23
N ALA A 13 7.24 0.09 15.24
CA ALA A 13 6.92 -0.42 16.58
C ALA A 13 5.63 -1.27 16.61
N LEU A 14 4.67 -1.00 15.71
CA LEU A 14 3.47 -1.84 15.57
C LEU A 14 3.78 -3.17 14.89
N LEU A 15 4.73 -3.20 13.95
CA LEU A 15 5.18 -4.42 13.29
C LEU A 15 5.95 -5.30 14.28
N GLU A 16 6.88 -4.72 15.04
CA GLU A 16 7.62 -5.44 16.10
C GLU A 16 6.68 -6.07 17.13
N ARG A 17 5.73 -5.30 17.66
CA ARG A 17 4.70 -5.82 18.57
C ARG A 17 3.84 -6.93 17.95
N TYR A 18 3.62 -6.88 16.64
CA TYR A 18 2.87 -7.94 15.96
C TYR A 18 3.67 -9.23 15.87
N ASP A 19 4.96 -9.14 15.53
CA ASP A 19 5.86 -10.29 15.43
C ASP A 19 6.04 -10.94 16.81
N ASP A 20 6.30 -10.14 17.87
CA ASP A 20 6.39 -10.61 19.25
C ASP A 20 5.14 -11.37 19.71
N MET A 21 3.96 -10.89 19.31
CA MET A 21 2.68 -11.49 19.71
C MET A 21 2.39 -12.82 19.01
N ILE A 22 2.91 -13.00 17.79
CA ILE A 22 2.76 -14.26 17.06
C ILE A 22 3.74 -15.30 17.59
N ASP A 23 4.99 -14.90 17.84
CA ASP A 23 6.05 -15.83 18.26
C ASP A 23 5.83 -16.38 19.68
N LEU A 24 5.20 -15.61 20.56
CA LEU A 24 5.02 -16.00 21.97
C LEU A 24 3.71 -16.76 22.28
N GLU A 25 2.89 -17.09 21.27
CA GLU A 25 1.53 -17.64 21.47
C GLU A 25 0.66 -16.81 22.45
N VAL A 26 0.98 -15.52 22.63
CA VAL A 26 0.31 -14.56 23.55
C VAL A 26 -1.08 -14.15 23.05
N LEU A 27 -1.61 -14.85 22.06
CA LEU A 27 -2.97 -14.68 21.53
C LEU A 27 -4.06 -14.94 22.58
N SER A 28 -3.70 -15.54 23.71
CA SER A 28 -4.55 -15.65 24.91
C SER A 28 -4.77 -14.28 25.60
N ASN A 29 -3.88 -13.31 25.44
CA ASN A 29 -4.01 -11.95 25.96
C ASN A 29 -4.89 -11.09 25.05
N THR A 30 -6.20 -11.30 25.15
CA THR A 30 -7.22 -10.59 24.37
C THR A 30 -7.12 -9.07 24.47
N VAL A 31 -6.69 -8.53 25.61
CA VAL A 31 -6.52 -7.08 25.81
C VAL A 31 -5.39 -6.53 24.97
N ALA A 32 -4.22 -7.18 24.97
CA ALA A 32 -3.07 -6.77 24.16
C ALA A 32 -3.38 -6.84 22.66
N VAL A 33 -4.09 -7.89 22.23
CA VAL A 33 -4.50 -8.10 20.84
C VAL A 33 -5.46 -7.00 20.37
N GLU A 34 -6.49 -6.70 21.18
CA GLU A 34 -7.43 -5.63 20.86
C GLU A 34 -6.77 -4.25 20.86
N GLN A 35 -5.79 -4.03 21.73
CA GLN A 35 -5.03 -2.78 21.72
C GLN A 35 -4.20 -2.64 20.44
N LEU A 36 -3.45 -3.68 20.05
CA LEU A 36 -2.68 -3.68 18.81
C LEU A 36 -3.60 -3.45 17.59
N ARG A 37 -4.77 -4.09 17.57
CA ARG A 37 -5.79 -3.90 16.52
C ARG A 37 -6.24 -2.44 16.44
N LYS A 38 -6.53 -1.81 17.58
CA LYS A 38 -6.90 -0.38 17.64
C LYS A 38 -5.76 0.51 17.14
N ASP A 39 -4.52 0.20 17.50
CA ASP A 39 -3.36 0.98 17.08
C ASP A 39 -3.16 0.93 15.54
N TYR A 40 -3.37 -0.24 14.92
CA TYR A 40 -3.39 -0.37 13.45
C TYR A 40 -4.52 0.42 12.79
N LEU A 41 -5.72 0.45 13.39
CA LEU A 41 -6.82 1.26 12.88
C LEU A 41 -6.52 2.76 12.99
N ASN A 42 -5.91 3.18 14.09
CA ASN A 42 -5.52 4.57 14.33
C ASN A 42 -4.48 5.05 13.31
N ILE A 43 -3.44 4.24 13.03
CA ILE A 43 -2.42 4.64 12.05
C ILE A 43 -3.01 4.70 10.63
N LEU A 44 -3.89 3.75 10.25
CA LEU A 44 -4.59 3.79 8.97
C LEU A 44 -5.46 5.03 8.82
N LYS A 45 -6.20 5.40 9.86
CA LYS A 45 -6.98 6.65 9.90
C LYS A 45 -6.07 7.86 9.71
N SER A 46 -4.92 7.88 10.40
CA SER A 46 -3.97 8.98 10.30
C SER A 46 -3.41 9.19 8.89
N PHE A 47 -3.20 8.11 8.13
CA PHE A 47 -2.79 8.16 6.73
C PHE A 47 -3.90 8.69 5.82
N GLN A 48 -5.15 8.29 6.07
CA GLN A 48 -6.30 8.79 5.32
C GLN A 48 -6.53 10.28 5.58
N GLU A 49 -6.47 10.72 6.83
CA GLU A 49 -6.57 12.14 7.20
C GLU A 49 -5.45 12.96 6.54
N TRP A 50 -4.23 12.43 6.48
CA TRP A 50 -3.12 13.08 5.79
C TRP A 50 -3.37 13.21 4.27
N GLU A 51 -3.90 12.17 3.62
CA GLU A 51 -4.22 12.22 2.19
C GLU A 51 -5.34 13.24 1.89
N LEU A 52 -6.35 13.33 2.76
CA LEU A 52 -7.42 14.34 2.67
C LEU A 52 -6.91 15.76 2.90
N MET A 53 -6.01 15.95 3.87
CA MET A 53 -5.33 17.23 4.09
C MET A 53 -4.59 17.67 2.82
N LEU A 54 -3.79 16.77 2.24
CA LEU A 54 -3.06 17.05 1.01
C LEU A 54 -3.99 17.44 -0.15
N GLN A 55 -5.16 16.82 -0.26
CA GLN A 55 -6.17 17.17 -1.26
C GLN A 55 -6.80 18.54 -1.00
N SER A 56 -6.95 18.95 0.26
CA SER A 56 -7.56 20.24 0.62
C SER A 56 -6.63 21.44 0.48
N GLU A 57 -5.32 21.23 0.52
CA GLU A 57 -4.31 22.31 0.44
C GLU A 57 -4.13 22.86 -0.99
N VAL A 58 -4.60 22.13 -2.00
CA VAL A 58 -4.42 22.50 -3.41
C VAL A 58 -5.76 22.64 -4.14
N PRO A 59 -5.90 23.65 -5.03
CA PRO A 59 -7.13 23.84 -5.82
C PRO A 59 -7.26 22.83 -6.96
N CYS A 60 -6.23 22.05 -7.25
CA CYS A 60 -6.17 21.08 -8.34
C CYS A 60 -6.07 19.64 -7.80
N PRO A 61 -6.52 18.63 -8.55
CA PRO A 61 -6.41 17.24 -8.10
C PRO A 61 -4.94 16.85 -7.87
N VAL A 62 -4.68 16.14 -6.77
CA VAL A 62 -3.34 15.67 -6.39
C VAL A 62 -2.84 14.52 -7.26
N PHE A 63 -3.75 13.84 -7.98
CA PHE A 63 -3.44 12.92 -9.06
C PHE A 63 -4.62 12.80 -10.03
N TRP A 64 -4.37 12.37 -11.26
CA TRP A 64 -5.40 12.09 -12.25
C TRP A 64 -5.00 10.95 -13.19
N SER A 65 -6.00 10.33 -13.79
CA SER A 65 -5.84 9.30 -14.83
C SER A 65 -5.45 9.97 -16.14
N LYS A 66 -4.46 9.43 -16.85
CA LYS A 66 -4.16 9.85 -18.22
C LYS A 66 -3.79 8.61 -19.03
N SER A 67 -4.50 8.41 -20.13
CA SER A 67 -4.19 7.36 -21.09
C SER A 67 -2.81 7.60 -21.69
N ASP A 68 -1.99 6.55 -21.72
CA ASP A 68 -0.65 6.61 -22.30
C ASP A 68 -0.75 6.55 -23.84
N PRO A 69 -0.45 7.64 -24.57
CA PRO A 69 -0.58 7.66 -26.03
C PRO A 69 0.44 6.74 -26.71
N SER A 70 1.50 6.32 -26.02
CA SER A 70 2.52 5.40 -26.57
C SER A 70 2.12 3.92 -26.51
N ASN A 71 1.00 3.61 -25.86
CA ASN A 71 0.51 2.25 -25.60
C ASN A 71 -0.93 2.01 -26.10
N ALA A 72 -1.31 2.67 -27.21
CA ALA A 72 -2.65 2.57 -27.81
C ALA A 72 -3.09 1.13 -28.20
N SER A 73 -2.17 0.15 -28.17
CA SER A 73 -2.42 -1.26 -28.48
C SER A 73 -2.43 -2.18 -27.26
N SER A 74 -2.15 -1.69 -26.06
CA SER A 74 -2.17 -2.51 -24.84
C SER A 74 -3.34 -2.10 -23.96
N SER A 75 -4.17 -3.07 -23.54
CA SER A 75 -5.33 -2.87 -22.66
C SER A 75 -4.93 -2.52 -21.22
N HIS A 76 -3.77 -1.90 -21.01
CA HIS A 76 -3.24 -1.59 -19.70
C HIS A 76 -3.90 -0.32 -19.17
N ALA A 77 -4.27 -0.38 -17.90
CA ALA A 77 -4.95 0.69 -17.17
C ALA A 77 -4.24 2.04 -17.36
N ASP A 78 -5.02 3.11 -17.36
CA ASP A 78 -4.52 4.47 -17.46
C ASP A 78 -3.42 4.73 -16.41
N ALA A 79 -2.36 5.42 -16.83
CA ALA A 79 -1.30 5.83 -15.91
C ALA A 79 -1.80 6.94 -14.98
N LEU A 80 -1.33 6.93 -13.72
CA LEU A 80 -1.54 8.02 -12.78
C LEU A 80 -0.50 9.11 -12.98
N TRP A 81 -0.97 10.34 -13.09
CA TRP A 81 -0.17 11.54 -13.22
C TRP A 81 -0.32 12.44 -12.00
N PHE A 82 0.72 13.23 -11.74
CA PHE A 82 0.83 14.04 -10.55
C PHE A 82 1.27 15.47 -10.88
N PRO A 83 0.91 16.45 -10.04
CA PRO A 83 1.37 17.84 -10.21
C PRO A 83 2.90 17.97 -10.20
N ASN A 84 3.58 17.13 -9.40
CA ASN A 84 5.03 17.11 -9.30
C ASN A 84 5.52 15.80 -8.65
N ILE A 85 6.84 15.57 -8.72
CA ILE A 85 7.51 14.39 -8.16
C ILE A 85 7.30 14.24 -6.64
N MET A 86 7.22 15.35 -5.90
CA MET A 86 7.05 15.27 -4.45
C MET A 86 5.66 14.76 -4.07
N THR A 87 4.62 15.15 -4.81
CA THR A 87 3.27 14.62 -4.65
C THR A 87 3.21 13.14 -5.01
N ALA A 88 3.78 12.73 -6.16
CA ALA A 88 3.86 11.33 -6.56
C ALA A 88 4.56 10.47 -5.50
N ASN A 89 5.71 10.92 -5.02
CA ASN A 89 6.49 10.23 -3.99
C ASN A 89 5.71 10.12 -2.68
N SER A 90 5.11 11.22 -2.23
CA SER A 90 4.38 11.22 -0.95
C SER A 90 3.16 10.28 -1.00
N LEU A 91 2.40 10.29 -2.11
CA LEU A 91 1.23 9.44 -2.26
C LEU A 91 1.60 7.96 -2.38
N THR A 92 2.56 7.60 -3.23
CA THR A 92 3.00 6.21 -3.39
C THR A 92 3.55 5.61 -2.10
N HIS A 93 4.30 6.39 -1.30
CA HIS A 93 4.74 5.95 0.03
C HIS A 93 3.57 5.80 1.01
N CYS A 94 2.61 6.73 1.01
CA CYS A 94 1.42 6.64 1.84
C CYS A 94 0.63 5.36 1.54
N TRP A 95 0.41 5.07 0.25
CA TRP A 95 -0.26 3.84 -0.17
C TRP A 95 0.51 2.59 0.25
N ALA A 96 1.83 2.58 0.12
CA ALA A 96 2.67 1.46 0.57
C ALA A 96 2.58 1.23 2.09
N PHE A 97 2.64 2.29 2.91
CA PHE A 97 2.44 2.17 4.36
C PHE A 97 1.05 1.63 4.72
N ARG A 98 0.02 2.08 4.01
CA ARG A 98 -1.36 1.57 4.18
C ARG A 98 -1.49 0.11 3.79
N ILE A 99 -0.82 -0.35 2.72
CA ILE A 99 -0.76 -1.76 2.33
C ILE A 99 -0.20 -2.59 3.48
N ILE A 100 0.97 -2.22 4.00
CA ILE A 100 1.63 -2.92 5.11
C ILE A 100 0.69 -3.00 6.33
N ALA A 101 0.19 -1.85 6.80
CA ALA A 101 -0.68 -1.81 7.97
C ALA A 101 -1.97 -2.63 7.78
N LYS A 102 -2.59 -2.59 6.59
CA LYS A 102 -3.79 -3.39 6.27
C LYS A 102 -3.51 -4.89 6.23
N ILE A 103 -2.36 -5.31 5.70
CA ILE A 103 -1.99 -6.73 5.64
C ILE A 103 -1.83 -7.28 7.06
N HIS A 104 -1.07 -6.59 7.92
CA HIS A 104 -0.87 -7.03 9.31
C HIS A 104 -2.19 -7.01 10.10
N LEU A 105 -3.03 -5.99 9.93
CA LEU A 105 -4.35 -5.93 10.55
C LEU A 105 -5.26 -7.11 10.10
N ARG A 106 -5.25 -7.46 8.80
CA ARG A 106 -6.02 -8.61 8.29
C ARG A 106 -5.54 -9.92 8.89
N ARG A 107 -4.22 -10.13 8.95
CA ARG A 107 -3.63 -11.33 9.56
C ARG A 107 -3.97 -11.40 11.05
N LEU A 108 -3.84 -10.30 11.79
CA LEU A 108 -4.23 -10.22 13.20
C LEU A 108 -5.70 -10.62 13.39
N ASN A 109 -6.61 -10.09 12.58
CA ASN A 109 -8.04 -10.43 12.64
C ASN A 109 -8.31 -11.91 12.29
N ALA A 110 -7.57 -12.48 11.35
CA ALA A 110 -7.70 -13.88 10.97
C ALA A 110 -7.30 -14.81 12.12
N VAL A 111 -6.19 -14.50 12.79
CA VAL A 111 -5.71 -15.26 13.96
C VAL A 111 -6.71 -15.19 15.11
N VAL A 112 -7.23 -13.99 15.44
CA VAL A 112 -8.28 -13.82 16.47
C VAL A 112 -9.55 -14.59 16.13
N SER A 113 -9.90 -14.69 14.85
CA SER A 113 -11.08 -15.43 14.41
C SER A 113 -10.87 -16.94 14.48
N ALA A 114 -9.65 -17.41 14.22
CA ALA A 114 -9.29 -18.82 14.33
C ALA A 114 -9.32 -19.30 15.79
N THR A 115 -8.79 -18.52 16.74
CA THR A 115 -8.81 -18.85 18.17
C THR A 115 -10.23 -18.87 18.76
N LYS A 116 -11.13 -18.02 18.28
CA LYS A 116 -12.54 -18.00 18.73
C LYS A 116 -13.39 -19.17 18.18
N LYS A 117 -13.00 -19.76 17.04
CA LYS A 117 -13.76 -20.86 16.39
C LYS A 117 -13.74 -22.17 17.17
N ASP A 118 -12.89 -22.31 18.19
CA ASP A 118 -12.93 -23.42 19.15
C ASP A 118 -14.00 -23.24 20.26
N GLY A 119 -14.73 -22.11 20.27
CA GLY A 119 -15.73 -21.82 21.30
C GLY A 119 -17.06 -21.22 20.83
N GLN A 120 -17.12 -20.47 19.72
CA GLN A 120 -18.40 -20.02 19.14
C GLN A 120 -18.16 -19.33 17.80
N ARG A 121 -18.98 -19.66 16.78
CA ARG A 121 -19.00 -18.97 15.48
C ARG A 121 -19.50 -17.53 15.66
N VAL A 122 -18.59 -16.60 15.94
CA VAL A 122 -18.89 -15.17 15.81
C VAL A 122 -18.84 -14.82 14.33
N SER A 123 -20.01 -14.52 13.77
CA SER A 123 -20.16 -13.92 12.45
C SER A 123 -19.33 -12.64 12.40
N LEU A 124 -18.29 -12.63 11.56
CA LEU A 124 -17.54 -11.43 11.19
C LEU A 124 -18.51 -10.51 10.44
N ARG A 125 -19.31 -9.75 11.19
CA ARG A 125 -19.85 -8.51 10.70
C ARG A 125 -18.64 -7.64 10.39
N THR A 126 -18.31 -7.59 9.10
CA THR A 126 -17.50 -6.57 8.46
C THR A 126 -17.79 -5.26 9.17
N LEU A 127 -16.85 -4.81 10.01
CA LEU A 127 -16.78 -3.42 10.43
C LEU A 127 -16.35 -2.66 9.18
N SER A 128 -17.32 -2.48 8.29
CA SER A 128 -17.24 -1.60 7.16
C SER A 128 -17.04 -0.20 7.74
N LEU A 129 -15.80 0.27 7.73
CA LEU A 129 -15.53 1.70 7.83
C LEU A 129 -16.31 2.36 6.69
N PRO A 130 -17.26 3.26 6.99
CA PRO A 130 -17.98 3.95 5.94
C PRO A 130 -17.03 4.97 5.30
N THR A 131 -17.01 4.96 3.97
CA THR A 131 -16.52 6.02 3.06
C THR A 131 -15.05 5.91 2.60
N ARG A 132 -14.89 5.47 1.34
CA ARG A 132 -13.69 5.59 0.48
C ARG A 132 -12.41 4.92 0.99
N GLU A 133 -12.51 3.80 1.69
CA GLU A 133 -11.31 3.04 2.05
C GLU A 133 -10.87 2.15 0.88
N SER A 134 -9.80 2.54 0.18
CA SER A 134 -9.24 1.73 -0.91
C SER A 134 -8.85 0.34 -0.40
N SER A 135 -9.17 -0.69 -1.19
CA SER A 135 -8.72 -2.06 -0.94
C SER A 135 -7.19 -2.14 -1.06
N VAL A 136 -6.56 -3.16 -0.47
CA VAL A 136 -5.10 -3.35 -0.60
C VAL A 136 -4.71 -3.54 -2.08
N ALA A 137 -5.52 -4.25 -2.85
CA ALA A 137 -5.31 -4.40 -4.29
C ALA A 137 -5.39 -3.05 -5.02
N ALA A 138 -6.39 -2.23 -4.73
CA ALA A 138 -6.51 -0.91 -5.33
C ALA A 138 -5.30 -0.01 -5.01
N LEU A 139 -4.79 -0.05 -3.77
CA LEU A 139 -3.58 0.70 -3.41
C LEU A 139 -2.34 0.19 -4.17
N ALA A 140 -2.21 -1.13 -4.32
CA ALA A 140 -1.12 -1.74 -5.07
C ALA A 140 -1.20 -1.42 -6.57
N ASP A 141 -2.41 -1.41 -7.14
CA ASP A 141 -2.67 -0.97 -8.51
C ASP A 141 -2.27 0.49 -8.70
N MET A 142 -2.71 1.39 -7.81
CA MET A 142 -2.34 2.81 -7.87
C MET A 142 -0.82 3.01 -7.82
N ILE A 143 -0.08 2.22 -7.02
CA ILE A 143 1.38 2.25 -7.04
C ILE A 143 1.92 1.87 -8.42
N CYS A 144 1.49 0.74 -9.00
CA CYS A 144 1.90 0.32 -10.33
C CYS A 144 1.57 1.36 -11.41
N ASP A 145 0.37 1.93 -11.36
CA ASP A 145 -0.12 2.92 -12.33
C ASP A 145 0.63 4.26 -12.20
N SER A 146 1.33 4.50 -11.08
CA SER A 146 2.21 5.67 -10.91
C SER A 146 3.58 5.52 -11.57
N MET A 147 3.99 4.28 -11.91
CA MET A 147 5.33 4.00 -12.41
C MET A 147 5.64 4.70 -13.74
N PRO A 148 4.72 4.78 -14.72
CA PRO A 148 4.97 5.53 -15.95
C PRO A 148 5.31 7.01 -15.71
N TYR A 149 4.71 7.65 -14.71
CA TYR A 149 5.06 9.02 -14.31
C TYR A 149 6.44 9.11 -13.65
N LEU A 150 6.71 8.21 -12.69
CA LEU A 150 8.00 8.18 -11.99
C LEU A 150 9.17 7.82 -12.92
N MET A 151 8.92 7.16 -14.04
CA MET A 151 9.96 6.73 -14.99
C MET A 151 10.13 7.68 -16.17
N GLN A 152 9.54 8.88 -16.13
CA GLN A 152 9.72 9.87 -17.18
C GLN A 152 11.20 10.31 -17.27
N PRO A 153 11.72 10.57 -18.49
CA PRO A 153 13.10 11.01 -18.68
C PRO A 153 13.47 12.24 -17.84
N ASP A 154 12.54 13.19 -17.69
CA ASP A 154 12.74 14.43 -16.94
C ASP A 154 12.92 14.21 -15.43
N MET A 155 12.47 13.07 -14.90
CA MET A 155 12.61 12.72 -13.49
C MET A 155 14.01 12.19 -13.14
N LYS A 156 14.86 11.93 -14.16
CA LYS A 156 16.25 11.46 -14.02
C LYS A 156 16.36 10.31 -13.00
N LEU A 157 17.28 10.40 -12.03
CA LEU A 157 17.49 9.39 -10.99
C LEU A 157 16.43 9.45 -9.88
N TYR A 158 15.80 10.60 -9.67
CA TYR A 158 14.86 10.82 -8.58
C TYR A 158 13.58 10.01 -8.77
N GLY A 159 13.12 9.89 -10.01
CA GLY A 159 11.91 9.16 -10.35
C GLY A 159 11.99 7.66 -10.05
N PRO A 160 12.85 6.88 -10.75
CA PRO A 160 13.04 5.46 -10.48
C PRO A 160 13.51 5.18 -9.05
N GLY A 161 14.35 6.06 -8.49
CA GLY A 161 14.77 5.98 -7.09
C GLY A 161 13.60 6.02 -6.09
N SER A 162 12.53 6.74 -6.43
CA SER A 162 11.36 6.86 -5.55
C SER A 162 10.46 5.63 -5.57
N ALA A 163 10.63 4.73 -6.54
CA ALA A 163 9.89 3.46 -6.60
C ALA A 163 10.46 2.38 -5.68
N TYR A 164 11.69 2.53 -5.14
CA TYR A 164 12.41 1.50 -4.38
C TYR A 164 11.65 0.89 -3.21
N PHE A 165 10.83 1.69 -2.53
CA PHE A 165 10.01 1.21 -1.44
C PHE A 165 8.57 0.85 -1.87
N PRO A 166 7.84 1.72 -2.60
CA PRO A 166 6.45 1.45 -2.93
C PRO A 166 6.26 0.25 -3.87
N LEU A 167 7.07 0.14 -4.92
CA LEU A 167 6.87 -0.88 -5.96
C LEU A 167 7.06 -2.31 -5.41
N PRO A 168 8.16 -2.64 -4.70
CA PRO A 168 8.28 -3.95 -4.06
C PRO A 168 7.15 -4.26 -3.08
N THR A 169 6.62 -3.25 -2.39
CA THR A 169 5.49 -3.44 -1.46
C THR A 169 4.22 -3.90 -2.21
N ALA A 170 3.93 -3.29 -3.37
CA ALA A 170 2.82 -3.71 -4.23
C ALA A 170 3.05 -5.12 -4.81
N ILE A 171 4.27 -5.40 -5.29
CA ILE A 171 4.63 -6.70 -5.88
C ILE A 171 4.48 -7.83 -4.86
N ARG A 172 5.01 -7.66 -3.64
CA ARG A 172 4.86 -8.64 -2.56
C ARG A 172 3.41 -8.92 -2.19
N PHE A 173 2.55 -7.90 -2.26
CA PHE A 173 1.12 -8.10 -2.08
C PHE A 173 0.55 -8.99 -3.18
N PHE A 174 0.81 -8.71 -4.46
CA PHE A 174 0.32 -9.55 -5.56
C PHE A 174 0.89 -10.97 -5.54
N GLN A 175 2.15 -11.14 -5.13
CA GLN A 175 2.79 -12.44 -4.93
C GLN A 175 2.17 -13.28 -3.80
N SER A 176 1.37 -12.69 -2.91
CA SER A 176 0.69 -13.45 -1.86
C SER A 176 -0.40 -14.37 -2.39
N ASP A 177 -0.91 -14.11 -3.59
CA ASP A 177 -1.84 -14.99 -4.33
C ASP A 177 -1.58 -14.89 -5.85
N PRO A 178 -0.53 -15.57 -6.36
CA PRO A 178 -0.12 -15.42 -7.75
C PRO A 178 -1.18 -15.88 -8.77
N GLY A 179 -2.02 -16.85 -8.38
CA GLY A 179 -3.10 -17.36 -9.22
C GLY A 179 -4.20 -16.32 -9.42
N TYR A 180 -4.53 -15.56 -8.38
CA TYR A 180 -5.52 -14.50 -8.47
C TYR A 180 -4.98 -13.22 -9.16
N TYR A 181 -3.71 -12.87 -8.92
CA TYR A 181 -3.11 -11.62 -9.41
C TYR A 181 -2.19 -11.78 -10.64
N THR A 182 -2.45 -12.79 -11.49
CA THR A 182 -1.58 -13.09 -12.64
C THR A 182 -1.40 -11.91 -13.59
N SER A 183 -2.46 -11.15 -13.88
CA SER A 183 -2.38 -9.99 -14.78
C SER A 183 -1.60 -8.82 -14.15
N GLN A 184 -1.79 -8.57 -12.86
CA GLN A 184 -1.05 -7.54 -12.12
C GLN A 184 0.43 -7.91 -12.02
N LEU A 185 0.77 -9.18 -11.79
CA LEU A 185 2.15 -9.66 -11.76
C LEU A 185 2.82 -9.53 -13.13
N SER A 186 2.12 -9.86 -14.21
CA SER A 186 2.62 -9.62 -15.58
C SER A 186 2.89 -8.13 -15.82
N ARG A 187 2.01 -7.23 -15.37
CA ARG A 187 2.23 -5.78 -15.46
C ARG A 187 3.43 -5.35 -14.61
N CYS A 188 3.58 -5.89 -13.40
CA CYS A 188 4.72 -5.60 -12.55
C CYS A 188 6.04 -6.02 -13.21
N GLN A 189 6.08 -7.17 -13.88
CA GLN A 189 7.27 -7.62 -14.59
C GLN A 189 7.66 -6.64 -15.70
N GLN A 190 6.69 -6.17 -16.50
CA GLN A 190 6.97 -5.16 -17.54
C GLN A 190 7.55 -3.86 -16.95
N ILE A 191 7.04 -3.43 -15.78
CA ILE A 191 7.58 -2.27 -15.05
C ILE A 191 9.03 -2.52 -14.63
N LEU A 192 9.33 -3.70 -14.07
CA LEU A 192 10.67 -4.09 -13.64
C LEU A 192 11.66 -4.18 -14.81
N ASP A 193 11.24 -4.73 -15.94
CA ASP A 193 12.07 -4.84 -17.15
C ASP A 193 12.42 -3.43 -17.67
N ARG A 194 11.44 -2.53 -17.67
CA ARG A 194 11.66 -1.13 -18.07
C ARG A 194 12.59 -0.42 -17.09
N LEU A 195 12.44 -0.60 -15.77
CA LEU A 195 13.38 -0.06 -14.77
C LEU A 195 14.79 -0.61 -14.95
N SER A 196 14.92 -1.90 -15.25
CA SER A 196 16.21 -2.57 -15.49
C SER A 196 16.90 -2.01 -16.74
N SER A 197 16.14 -1.74 -17.81
CA SER A 197 16.67 -1.08 -19.02
C SER A 197 17.20 0.34 -18.76
N MET A 198 16.73 0.98 -17.68
CA MET A 198 17.22 2.28 -17.20
C MET A 198 18.37 2.15 -16.17
N GLY A 199 18.83 0.93 -15.87
CA GLY A 199 19.89 0.64 -14.90
C GLY A 199 19.42 0.41 -13.45
N PHE A 200 18.12 0.42 -13.19
CA PHE A 200 17.56 0.25 -11.84
C PHE A 200 17.09 -1.18 -11.61
N HIS A 201 17.78 -1.88 -10.70
CA HIS A 201 17.49 -3.26 -10.35
C HIS A 201 16.80 -3.33 -8.98
N PHE A 202 15.72 -4.10 -8.91
CA PHE A 202 14.91 -4.30 -7.70
C PHE A 202 15.01 -5.75 -7.27
N ARG A 203 15.20 -5.99 -5.97
CA ARG A 203 15.03 -7.33 -5.40
C ARG A 203 13.57 -7.52 -5.01
N THR A 204 12.84 -8.28 -5.82
CA THR A 204 11.44 -8.66 -5.59
C THR A 204 11.32 -10.09 -5.12
#